data_AF-A0A966RG40-F1
#
_entry.id   AF-A0A966RG40-F1
#
_cell.length_a   1.000
_cell.length_b   1.000
_cell.length_c   1.000
_cell.angle_alpha   90.00
_cell.angle_beta   90.00
_cell.angle_gamma   90.00
#
_symmetry.space_group_name_H-M   'P 1'
#
loop_
_entity.id
_entity.type
_entity.pdbx_description
1 polymer ?
#
loop_
_entity_poly.entity_id
_entity_poly.type
_entity_poly.pdbx_seq_one_letter_code
_entity_poly.pdbx_strand_id
1 'polypeptide(L)'
;MNAPVSPDVLRAAIKREQDRRAASGSLYEFVRQAWPIVEPGIQFIASWHIEAICEHLEAISAGELRKLLINIPPRHSKSTIVSVMFPMWEWLAQPEQKYLCASYSGNLSI
;
A
#
# COMPACT_ATOMS: atom_id res chain seq x y z
N MET A 1 -21.89 -23.15 27.43
CA MET A 1 -21.09 -24.26 26.86
C MET A 1 -20.20 -23.65 25.78
N ASN A 2 -19.02 -23.13 26.14
CA ASN A 2 -18.07 -22.65 25.14
C ASN A 2 -17.29 -23.87 24.64
N ALA A 3 -17.61 -24.33 23.44
CA ALA A 3 -16.77 -25.32 22.77
C ALA A 3 -15.33 -24.75 22.71
N PRO A 4 -14.30 -25.54 23.06
CA PRO A 4 -12.93 -25.08 22.94
C PRO A 4 -12.67 -24.67 21.48
N VAL A 5 -12.17 -23.45 21.29
CA VAL A 5 -11.81 -22.93 19.95
C VAL A 5 -10.82 -23.90 19.32
N SER A 6 -11.17 -24.44 18.15
CA SER A 6 -10.30 -25.38 17.42
C SER A 6 -8.92 -24.73 17.19
N PRO A 7 -7.80 -25.48 17.35
CA PRO A 7 -6.46 -24.98 17.10
C PRO A 7 -6.30 -24.28 15.75
N ASP A 8 -7.02 -24.73 14.71
CA ASP A 8 -6.93 -24.13 13.37
C ASP A 8 -7.59 -22.75 13.29
N VAL A 9 -8.68 -22.54 14.02
CA VAL A 9 -9.33 -21.23 14.13
C VAL A 9 -8.41 -20.25 14.84
N LEU A 10 -7.74 -20.70 15.91
CA LEU A 10 -6.78 -19.88 16.64
C LEU A 10 -5.57 -19.51 15.76
N ARG A 11 -5.01 -20.47 15.02
CA ARG A 11 -3.91 -20.23 14.06
C ARG A 11 -4.30 -19.23 12.99
N ALA A 12 -5.50 -19.37 12.41
CA ALA A 12 -6.00 -18.45 11.40
C ALA A 12 -6.19 -17.03 11.96
N ALA A 13 -6.72 -16.90 13.18
CA ALA A 13 -6.87 -15.61 13.85
C ALA A 13 -5.51 -14.95 14.14
N ILE A 14 -4.53 -15.71 14.64
CA ILE A 14 -3.17 -15.23 14.86
C ILE A 14 -2.54 -14.75 13.55
N LYS A 15 -2.68 -15.53 12.47
CA LYS A 15 -2.13 -15.15 11.16
C LYS A 15 -2.73 -13.86 10.63
N ARG A 16 -4.06 -13.70 10.73
CA ARG A 16 -4.76 -12.47 10.34
C ARG A 16 -4.28 -11.26 11.13
N GLU A 17 -4.08 -11.42 12.44
CA GLU A 17 -3.59 -10.33 13.27
C GLU A 17 -2.13 -9.97 12.96
N GLN A 18 -1.27 -10.96 12.68
CA GLN A 18 0.09 -10.74 12.20
C GLN A 18 0.11 -9.98 10.86
N ASP A 19 -0.71 -10.41 9.90
CA ASP A 19 -0.81 -9.78 8.59
C ASP A 19 -1.32 -8.34 8.69
N ARG A 20 -2.34 -8.11 9.52
CA ARG A 20 -2.87 -6.78 9.82
C ARG A 20 -1.79 -5.88 10.41
N ARG A 21 -1.03 -6.36 11.40
CA ARG A 21 0.07 -5.58 12.01
C ARG A 21 1.18 -5.27 11.01
N ALA A 22 1.55 -6.23 10.18
CA ALA A 22 2.55 -6.03 9.12
C ALA A 22 2.09 -4.96 8.13
N ALA A 23 0.85 -5.04 7.65
CA ALA A 23 0.28 -4.06 6.73
C ALA A 23 0.11 -2.67 7.36
N SER A 24 -0.27 -2.58 8.64
CA SER A 24 -0.36 -1.29 9.34
C SER A 24 1.01 -0.65 9.62
N GLY A 25 2.08 -1.44 9.75
CA GLY A 25 3.42 -0.95 10.08
C GLY A 25 4.33 -0.71 8.87
N SER A 26 3.97 -1.21 7.68
CA SER A 26 4.73 -1.01 6.45
C SER A 26 3.81 -0.93 5.24
N LEU A 27 3.99 0.14 4.47
CA LEU A 27 3.37 0.35 3.17
C LEU A 27 3.76 -0.75 2.18
N TYR A 28 4.99 -1.28 2.24
CA TYR A 28 5.39 -2.39 1.38
C TYR A 28 4.58 -3.66 1.65
N GLU A 29 4.43 -4.03 2.92
CA GLU A 29 3.60 -5.18 3.31
C GLU A 29 2.13 -4.93 2.99
N PHE A 30 1.65 -3.69 3.13
CA PHE A 30 0.32 -3.31 2.68
C PHE A 30 0.15 -3.51 1.16
N VAL A 31 1.07 -2.98 0.34
CA VAL A 31 1.06 -3.14 -1.12
C VAL A 31 1.03 -4.62 -1.49
N ARG A 32 1.89 -5.45 -0.88
CA ARG A 32 1.96 -6.89 -1.13
C ARG A 32 0.64 -7.60 -0.80
N GLN A 33 0.01 -7.25 0.32
CA GLN A 33 -1.24 -7.88 0.77
C GLN A 33 -2.48 -7.36 0.00
N ALA A 34 -2.50 -6.07 -0.35
CA ALA A 34 -3.60 -5.45 -1.08
C ALA A 34 -3.56 -5.71 -2.60
N TRP A 35 -2.40 -6.12 -3.14
CA TRP A 35 -2.20 -6.34 -4.57
C TRP A 35 -3.29 -7.17 -5.26
N PRO A 36 -3.70 -8.35 -4.73
CA PRO A 36 -4.71 -9.17 -5.41
C PRO A 36 -6.10 -8.50 -5.50
N ILE A 37 -6.33 -7.48 -4.67
CA ILE A 37 -7.58 -6.72 -4.60
C ILE A 37 -7.53 -5.56 -5.60
N VAL A 38 -6.41 -4.83 -5.64
CA VAL A 38 -6.24 -3.64 -6.48
C VAL A 38 -5.93 -3.99 -7.94
N GLU A 39 -5.15 -5.05 -8.17
CA GLU A 39 -4.73 -5.53 -9.49
C GLU A 39 -5.14 -7.00 -9.67
N PRO A 40 -6.45 -7.31 -9.78
CA PRO A 40 -6.95 -8.68 -9.83
C PRO A 40 -6.44 -9.41 -11.07
N GLY A 41 -5.96 -10.65 -10.86
CA GLY A 41 -5.40 -11.48 -11.93
C GLY A 41 -3.95 -11.15 -12.31
N ILE A 42 -3.34 -10.13 -11.69
CA ILE A 42 -1.92 -9.79 -11.88
C ILE A 42 -1.14 -10.24 -10.64
N GLN A 43 -0.13 -11.09 -10.85
CA GLN A 43 0.74 -11.52 -9.76
C GLN A 43 1.61 -10.35 -9.28
N PHE A 44 1.72 -10.18 -7.96
CA PHE A 44 2.71 -9.27 -7.38
C PHE A 44 4.12 -9.82 -7.59
N ILE A 45 4.98 -9.02 -8.22
CA ILE A 45 6.40 -9.34 -8.40
C ILE A 45 7.19 -8.43 -7.47
N ALA A 46 7.73 -9.00 -6.40
CA ALA A 46 8.60 -8.27 -5.48
C ALA A 46 9.82 -7.71 -6.22
N SER A 47 10.18 -6.46 -5.94
CA SER A 47 11.29 -5.77 -6.59
C SER A 47 11.82 -4.64 -5.72
N TRP A 48 13.14 -4.44 -5.75
CA TRP A 48 13.83 -3.43 -4.95
C TRP A 48 13.25 -2.01 -5.11
N HIS A 49 12.79 -1.66 -6.31
CA HIS A 49 12.24 -0.34 -6.57
C HIS A 49 10.88 -0.12 -5.90
N ILE A 50 10.10 -1.19 -5.70
CA ILE A 50 8.82 -1.09 -4.98
C ILE A 50 9.10 -0.83 -3.49
N GLU A 51 10.07 -1.54 -2.91
CA GLU A 51 10.52 -1.31 -1.53
C GLU A 51 11.03 0.13 -1.36
N ALA A 52 11.88 0.60 -2.27
CA ALA A 52 12.39 1.97 -2.25
C ALA A 52 11.26 3.02 -2.37
N ILE A 53 10.29 2.83 -3.28
CA ILE A 53 9.13 3.73 -3.37
C ILE A 53 8.37 3.75 -2.04
N CYS A 54 8.11 2.59 -1.45
CA CYS A 54 7.34 2.50 -0.20
C CYS A 54 8.07 3.20 0.95
N GLU A 55 9.37 2.95 1.13
CA GLU A 55 10.21 3.59 2.15
C GLU A 55 10.18 5.12 2.03
N HIS A 56 10.31 5.66 0.82
CA HIS A 56 10.30 7.11 0.62
C HIS A 56 8.91 7.73 0.83
N LEU A 57 7.84 6.99 0.54
CA LEU A 57 6.47 7.43 0.83
C LEU A 57 6.15 7.36 2.32
N GLU A 58 6.65 6.35 3.03
CA GLU A 58 6.58 6.26 4.49
C GLU A 58 7.33 7.45 5.14
N ALA A 59 8.49 7.85 4.61
CA ALA A 59 9.20 9.05 5.07
C ALA A 59 8.43 10.36 4.77
N ILE A 60 7.62 10.41 3.70
CA ILE A 60 6.69 11.53 3.45
C ILE A 60 5.57 11.54 4.52
N SER A 61 4.99 10.38 4.83
CA SER A 61 3.96 10.24 5.87
C SER A 61 4.49 10.62 7.26
N ALA A 62 5.70 10.20 7.60
CA ALA A 62 6.38 10.55 8.86
C ALA A 62 6.77 12.04 8.94
N GLY A 63 6.67 12.79 7.83
CA GLY A 63 7.05 14.21 7.76
C GLY A 63 8.56 14.45 7.68
N GLU A 64 9.36 13.39 7.54
CA GLU A 64 10.82 13.45 7.33
C GLU A 64 11.15 14.01 5.95
N LEU A 65 10.34 13.66 4.95
CA LEU A 65 10.35 14.22 3.62
C LEU A 65 9.10 15.09 3.40
N ARG A 66 9.25 16.18 2.65
CA ARG A 66 8.11 17.02 2.23
C ARG A 66 7.86 16.98 0.72
N LYS A 67 8.87 16.64 -0.06
CA LYS A 67 8.83 16.62 -1.53
C LYS A 67 9.59 15.39 -2.01
N LEU A 68 8.96 14.61 -2.87
CA LEU A 68 9.51 13.39 -3.43
C LEU A 68 9.34 13.39 -4.95
N LEU A 69 10.40 13.07 -5.68
CA LEU A 69 10.40 12.85 -7.14
C LEU A 69 10.78 11.40 -7.41
N ILE A 70 9.88 10.65 -8.06
CA ILE A 70 10.09 9.24 -8.40
C ILE A 70 10.25 9.12 -9.91
N ASN A 71 11.46 8.80 -10.37
CA ASN A 71 11.78 8.63 -11.79
C ASN A 71 11.94 7.15 -12.15
N ILE A 72 10.84 6.50 -12.53
CA ILE A 72 10.79 5.08 -12.90
C ILE A 72 10.03 4.94 -14.24
N PRO A 73 10.48 4.03 -15.15
CA PRO A 73 9.81 3.81 -16.42
C PRO A 73 8.33 3.41 -16.27
N PRO A 74 7.50 3.59 -17.33
CA PRO A 74 6.12 3.12 -17.32
C PRO A 74 6.02 1.61 -17.07
N ARG A 75 4.86 1.15 -16.60
CA ARG A 75 4.55 -0.28 -16.28
C ARG A 75 5.35 -0.88 -15.11
N HIS A 76 5.81 -0.05 -14.19
CA HIS A 76 6.43 -0.47 -12.92
C HIS A 76 5.55 -0.14 -11.71
N SER A 77 4.22 -0.05 -11.92
CA SER A 77 3.19 0.16 -10.90
C SER A 77 3.35 1.37 -9.98
N LYS A 78 4.28 2.28 -10.28
CA LYS A 78 4.50 3.52 -9.53
C LYS A 78 3.21 4.31 -9.31
N SER A 79 2.34 4.40 -10.32
CA SER A 79 1.11 5.20 -10.22
C SER A 79 0.07 4.49 -9.37
N THR A 80 -0.06 3.17 -9.47
CA THR A 80 -0.93 2.38 -8.58
C THR A 80 -0.47 2.49 -7.12
N ILE A 81 0.83 2.36 -6.86
CA ILE A 81 1.37 2.47 -5.51
C ILE A 81 1.17 3.89 -4.95
N VAL A 82 1.59 4.93 -5.68
CA VAL A 82 1.59 6.33 -5.19
C VAL A 82 0.19 6.93 -5.12
N SER A 83 -0.66 6.69 -6.11
CA SER A 83 -1.95 7.38 -6.23
C SER A 83 -3.13 6.61 -5.66
N VAL A 84 -2.99 5.30 -5.42
CA VAL A 84 -4.08 4.44 -4.92
C VAL A 84 -3.73 3.80 -3.58
N MET A 85 -2.66 3.02 -3.54
CA MET A 85 -2.35 2.22 -2.33
C MET A 85 -1.80 3.07 -1.19
N PHE A 86 -0.96 4.07 -1.48
CA PHE A 86 -0.42 4.97 -0.45
C PHE A 86 -1.50 5.78 0.27
N PRO A 87 -2.42 6.50 -0.42
CA PRO A 87 -3.54 7.15 0.25
C PRO A 87 -4.42 6.19 1.04
N MET A 88 -4.66 4.98 0.52
CA MET A 88 -5.45 3.96 1.23
C MET A 88 -4.80 3.54 2.54
N TRP A 89 -3.48 3.32 2.52
CA TRP A 89 -2.70 2.96 3.70
C TRP A 89 -2.69 4.09 4.74
N GLU A 90 -2.47 5.33 4.30
CA GLU A 90 -2.49 6.52 5.16
C GLU A 90 -3.82 6.71 5.87
N TRP A 91 -4.93 6.52 5.16
CA TRP A 91 -6.27 6.63 5.75
C TRP A 91 -6.59 5.58 6.82
N LEU A 92 -5.84 4.47 6.90
CA LEU A 92 -5.99 3.52 8.00
C LEU A 92 -5.58 4.13 9.35
N ALA A 93 -4.67 5.11 9.34
CA ALA A 93 -4.18 5.79 10.53
C ALA A 93 -4.71 7.23 10.64
N GLN A 94 -4.84 7.94 9.51
CA GLN A 94 -5.14 9.37 9.43
C GLN A 94 -6.25 9.63 8.39
N PRO A 95 -7.51 9.24 8.68
CA PRO A 95 -8.64 9.36 7.73
C PRO A 95 -8.97 10.81 7.31
N GLU A 96 -8.46 11.81 8.04
CA GLU A 96 -8.63 13.23 7.75
C GLU A 96 -7.72 13.75 6.62
N GLN A 97 -6.69 12.98 6.23
CA GLN A 97 -5.73 13.41 5.21
C GLN A 97 -6.38 13.56 3.84
N LYS A 98 -6.00 14.62 3.13
CA LYS A 98 -6.55 14.95 1.80
C LYS A 98 -5.49 14.80 0.73
N TYR A 99 -5.80 14.01 -0.29
CA TYR A 99 -4.93 13.78 -1.44
C TYR A 99 -5.50 14.44 -2.69
N LEU A 100 -4.62 15.06 -3.48
CA LEU A 100 -4.92 15.53 -4.83
C LEU A 100 -3.98 14.81 -5.79
N CYS A 101 -4.54 14.00 -6.70
CA CYS A 101 -3.80 13.36 -7.77
C CYS A 101 -4.14 14.02 -9.11
N ALA A 102 -3.13 14.51 -9.81
CA ALA A 102 -3.27 15.06 -11.16
C ALA A 102 -2.41 14.25 -12.13
N SER A 103 -3.02 13.81 -13.23
CA SER A 103 -2.33 13.15 -14.34
C SER A 103 -2.53 13.97 -15.61
N TYR A 104 -1.45 14.20 -16.35
CA TYR A 104 -1.53 14.85 -17.66
C TYR A 104 -1.90 13.83 -18.72
N SER A 105 -3.11 13.94 -19.28
CA SER A 105 -3.47 13.33 -20.57
C SER A 105 -3.54 14.46 -21.59
N GLY A 106 -2.64 14.47 -22.59
CA GLY A 106 -2.47 15.54 -23.58
C GLY A 106 -3.66 15.83 -24.50
N ASN A 107 -4.88 15.41 -24.17
CA ASN A 107 -6.10 15.68 -24.93
C ASN A 107 -6.98 16.82 -24.37
N LEU A 108 -6.48 17.57 -23.37
CA LEU A 108 -7.17 18.73 -22.78
C LEU A 108 -6.24 19.95 -22.71
N SER A 109 -5.50 20.21 -23.80
CA SER A 109 -4.95 21.53 -24.08
C SER A 109 -5.73 22.14 -25.24
N ILE A 110 -6.89 22.69 -24.90
CA ILE A 110 -7.56 23.79 -25.62
C ILE A 110 -7.77 24.91 -24.60
#